data_AF-A0A926HS37-F1
#
_entry.id   AF-A0A926HS37-F1
#
_cell.length_a   1.000
_cell.length_b   1.000
_cell.length_c   1.000
_cell.angle_alpha   90.00
_cell.angle_beta   90.00
_cell.angle_gamma   90.00
#
_symmetry.space_group_name_H-M   'P 1'
#
loop_
_entity.id
_entity.type
_entity.pdbx_description
1 polymer ?
#
loop_
_entity_poly.entity_id
_entity_poly.type
_entity_poly.pdbx_seq_one_letter_code
_entity_poly.pdbx_strand_id
1 'polypeptide(L)' 'MSKKHALLIRIDSMVMQKFGYIAQYHGRSKNKEIEVMMRSVIDSFEYKNGPIQPADIAASSQNAKNPG' A
#
# COMPACT_ATOMS: atom_id res chain seq x y z
N MET A 1 -13.01 -15.96 -3.37
CA MET A 1 -12.01 -15.20 -2.58
C MET A 1 -11.30 -14.23 -3.52
N SER A 2 -11.19 -12.95 -3.17
CA SER A 2 -10.46 -11.97 -4.00
C SER A 2 -8.96 -12.33 -4.05
N LYS A 3 -8.34 -12.18 -5.23
CA LYS A 3 -6.92 -12.46 -5.45
C LYS A 3 -6.07 -11.55 -4.54
N LYS A 4 -5.21 -12.15 -3.72
CA LYS A 4 -4.27 -11.41 -2.87
C LYS A 4 -2.86 -11.51 -3.45
N HIS A 5 -2.10 -10.44 -3.30
CA HIS A 5 -0.70 -10.37 -3.70
C HIS A 5 0.18 -10.20 -2.45
N ALA A 6 1.35 -10.85 -2.45
CA ALA A 6 2.37 -10.61 -1.43
C ALA A 6 3.21 -9.40 -1.84
N LEU A 7 3.55 -8.56 -0.87
CA LEU A 7 4.41 -7.40 -1.08
C LEU A 7 5.69 -7.58 -0.26
N LEU A 8 6.83 -7.42 -0.92
CA LEU A 8 8.15 -7.36 -0.28
C LEU A 8 8.67 -5.93 -0.39
N ILE A 9 9.01 -5.32 0.74
CA ILE A 9 9.60 -3.98 0.80
C ILE A 9 11.02 -4.07 1.36
N ARG A 10 11.95 -3.32 0.76
CA ARG A 10 13.30 -3.13 1.31
C ARG A 10 13.28 -1.89 2.19
N ILE A 11 13.56 -2.07 3.48
CA ILE A 11 13.52 -1.01 4.47
C ILE A 11 14.55 -1.31 5.57
N ASP A 12 15.03 -0.26 6.22
CA ASP A 12 15.91 -0.38 7.37
C ASP A 12 15.28 -1.24 8.49
N SER A 13 16.12 -2.04 9.15
CA SER A 13 15.69 -3.00 10.18
C SER A 13 15.05 -2.31 11.38
N MET A 14 15.59 -1.18 11.82
CA MET A 14 15.05 -0.43 12.95
C MET A 14 13.67 0.14 12.62
N VAL A 15 13.49 0.61 11.38
CA VAL A 15 12.16 1.07 10.92
C VAL A 15 11.16 -0.08 10.89
N MET A 16 11.55 -1.27 10.40
CA MET A 16 10.69 -2.46 10.41
C MET A 16 10.28 -2.89 11.83
N GLN A 17 11.19 -2.76 12.79
CA GLN A 17 10.91 -3.06 14.21
C GLN A 17 9.92 -2.07 14.81
N LYS A 18 10.14 -0.76 14.63
CA LYS A 18 9.22 0.29 15.07
C LYS A 18 7.84 0.14 14.46
N PHE A 19 7.77 -0.16 13.17
CA PHE A 19 6.51 -0.44 12.49
C PHE A 19 5.81 -1.68 13.08
N GLY A 20 6.59 -2.69 13.46
CA GLY A 20 6.09 -3.85 14.19
C GLY A 20 5.40 -3.55 15.50
N TYR A 21 6.03 -2.68 16.30
CA TYR A 21 5.46 -2.23 17.56
C TYR A 21 4.10 -1.54 17.35
N ILE A 22 4.00 -0.66 16.35
CA ILE A 22 2.74 0.04 16.01
C ILE A 22 1.66 -0.96 15.58
N ALA A 23 2.00 -1.89 14.70
CA ALA A 23 1.05 -2.91 14.24
C ALA A 23 0.52 -3.76 15.42
N GLN A 24 1.40 -4.16 16.34
CA GLN A 24 1.02 -4.90 17.54
C GLN A 24 0.14 -4.06 18.47
N TYR A 25 0.48 -2.78 18.68
CA TYR A 25 -0.32 -1.84 19.45
C TYR A 25 -1.76 -1.71 18.91
N HIS A 26 -1.92 -1.71 17.57
CA HIS A 26 -3.23 -1.72 16.92
C HIS A 26 -3.90 -3.11 16.82
N GLY A 27 -3.29 -4.18 17.35
CA GLY A 27 -3.82 -5.54 17.27
C GLY A 27 -3.81 -6.13 15.85
N ARG A 28 -2.88 -5.70 15.00
CA ARG A 28 -2.79 -6.06 13.58
C ARG A 28 -1.47 -6.72 13.23
N SER A 29 -1.47 -7.50 12.15
CA SER A 29 -0.22 -7.89 11.51
C SER A 29 0.41 -6.69 10.79
N LYS A 30 1.73 -6.70 10.58
CA LYS A 30 2.42 -5.65 9.81
C LYS A 30 1.76 -5.43 8.45
N ASN A 31 1.42 -6.51 7.74
CA ASN A 31 0.78 -6.42 6.43
C ASN A 31 -0.62 -5.80 6.52
N LYS A 32 -1.38 -6.09 7.57
CA LYS A 32 -2.70 -5.47 7.75
C LYS A 32 -2.58 -3.99 8.05
N GLU A 33 -1.57 -3.60 8.83
CA GLU A 33 -1.29 -2.19 9.09
C GLU A 33 -0.90 -1.44 7.81
N ILE A 34 -0.06 -2.05 6.96
CA ILE A 34 0.27 -1.52 5.62
C ILE A 34 -0.99 -1.35 4.77
N GLU A 35 -1.89 -2.35 4.75
CA GLU A 35 -3.14 -2.28 4.00
C GLU A 35 -4.01 -1.10 4.47
N VAL A 36 -4.12 -0.87 5.78
CA VAL A 36 -4.86 0.26 6.35
C VAL A 36 -4.22 1.59 5.96
N MET A 37 -2.89 1.69 6.04
CA MET A 37 -2.17 2.89 5.60
C MET A 37 -2.36 3.16 4.11
N MET A 38 -2.30 2.15 3.26
CA MET A 38 -2.52 2.29 1.81
C MET A 38 -3.93 2.82 1.50
N ARG A 39 -4.95 2.31 2.19
CA ARG A 39 -6.33 2.82 2.06
C ARG A 39 -6.41 4.27 2.47
N SER A 40 -5.85 4.60 3.64
CA SER A 40 -5.81 5.98 4.12
C SER A 40 -5.11 6.94 3.15
N VAL A 41 -4.05 6.50 2.48
CA VAL A 41 -3.37 7.27 1.44
C VAL A 41 -4.27 7.47 0.21
N ILE A 42 -4.96 6.42 -0.25
CA ILE A 42 -5.91 6.51 -1.38
C ILE A 42 -7.05 7.47 -1.02
N ASP A 43 -7.69 7.28 0.12
CA ASP A 43 -8.81 8.11 0.58
C ASP A 43 -8.38 9.59 0.68
N SER A 44 -7.20 9.85 1.23
CA SER A 44 -6.64 11.21 1.36
C SER A 44 -6.32 11.84 0.01
N PHE A 45 -5.88 11.04 -0.96
CA PHE A 45 -5.59 11.50 -2.31
C PHE A 45 -6.90 11.81 -3.05
N GLU A 46 -7.88 10.91 -3.00
CA GLU A 46 -9.17 11.07 -3.67
C GLU A 46 -9.98 12.22 -3.08
N TYR A 47 -9.91 12.43 -1.77
CA TYR A 47 -10.52 13.59 -1.12
C TYR A 47 -9.99 14.92 -1.67
N LYS A 48 -8.68 15.00 -1.98
CA LYS A 48 -8.03 16.23 -2.44
C LYS A 48 -8.11 16.46 -3.94
N ASN A 49 -8.07 15.38 -4.73
CA ASN A 49 -7.91 15.45 -6.19
C ASN A 49 -9.14 14.96 -6.96
N GLY A 50 -10.14 14.45 -6.26
CA GLY A 50 -11.26 13.72 -6.86
C GLY A 50 -10.97 12.21 -6.98
N PRO A 51 -12.02 11.41 -7.22
CA PRO A 51 -11.93 9.94 -7.27
C PRO A 51 -11.06 9.46 -8.42
N ILE A 52 -10.20 8.47 -8.14
CA ILE A 52 -9.38 7.80 -9.15
C ILE A 52 -10.31 7.00 -10.07
N GLN A 53 -10.31 7.31 -11.36
CA GLN A 53 -11.16 6.63 -12.32
C GLN A 53 -10.51 5.33 -12.81
N PRO A 54 -11.30 4.33 -13.27
CA PRO A 54 -10.75 3.12 -13.88
C PRO A 54 -9.81 3.40 -15.06
N ALA A 55 -10.03 4.50 -15.79
CA ALA A 55 -9.17 4.95 -16.88
C ALA A 55 -7.74 5.28 -16.41
N ASP A 56 -7.58 5.86 -15.21
CA ASP A 56 -6.29 6.23 -14.63
C ASP A 56 -5.47 5.00 -14.22
N ILE A 57 -6.15 3.93 -13.78
CA ILE A 57 -5.54 2.65 -13.38
C ILE A 57 -5.08 1.87 -14.62
N ALA A 58 -5.85 1.90 -15.71
CA ALA A 58 -5.49 1.23 -16.95
C ALA A 58 -4.24 1.83 -17.59
N ALA A 59 -4.06 3.15 -17.50
CA ALA A 59 -2.89 3.86 -18.01
C ALA A 59 -1.60 3.52 -17.22
N SER A 60 -1.68 3.36 -15.90
CA SER A 60 -0.51 3.07 -15.04
C SER A 60 0.02 1.63 -15.18
N SER A 61 -0.84 0.68 -15.57
CA SER A 61 -0.45 -0.72 -15.76
C SER A 61 0.40 -0.98 -17.02
N GLN A 62 0.39 -0.06 -17.99
CA GLN A 62 1.20 -0.15 -19.22
C GLN A 62 2.65 0.32 -19.04
N ASN A 63 2.97 1.02 -17.95
CA ASN A 63 4.31 1.55 -17.70
C ASN A 63 5.20 0.63 -16.84
N ALA A 64 4.67 -0.52 -16.39
CA ALA A 64 5.41 -1.50 -15.58
C ALA A 64 6.09 -2.62 -16.41
N LYS A 65 5.95 -2.59 -17.74
CA LYS A 65 6.70 -3.46 -18.68
C LYS A 65 7.74 -2.62 -19.41
N ASN A 66 8.84 -2.27 -18.75
CA ASN A 66 10.11 -2.17 -19.46
C ASN A 66 11.23 -2.73 -18.56
N PRO A 67 11.94 -3.78 -19.03
CA PRO A 67 12.91 -4.53 -18.23
C PRO A 67 14.26 -3.80 -18.23
N GLY A 68 14.90 -3.79 -17.07
CA GLY A 68 16.36 -3.64 -16.99
C GLY A 68 17.02 -4.99 -17.13
#